data_AF-A0A2S8SAI2-F1
#
_entry.id   AF-A0A2S8SAI2-F1
#
_cell.length_a   1.000
_cell.length_b   1.000
_cell.length_c   1.000
_cell.angle_alpha   90.00
_cell.angle_beta   90.00
_cell.angle_gamma   90.00
#
_symmetry.space_group_name_H-M   'P 1'
#
loop_
_entity.id
_entity.type
_entity.pdbx_description
1 polymer ?
#
loop_
_entity_poly.entity_id
_entity_poly.type
_entity_poly.pdbx_seq_one_letter_code
_entity_poly.pdbx_strand_id
1 'polypeptide(L)' 'MTILSMISFDEIAASLMLCLVARELMILGLPDQIAGPGGWLIDTGEEEA' A
#
# COMPACT_ATOMS: atom_id res chain seq x y z
N MET A 1 -25.59 -5.97 -21.64
CA MET A 1 -24.60 -6.85 -20.99
C MET A 1 -24.05 -6.10 -19.79
N THR A 2 -24.31 -6.59 -18.58
CA THR A 2 -23.90 -5.95 -17.31
C THR A 2 -22.42 -6.22 -17.02
N ILE A 3 -21.67 -5.17 -16.68
CA ILE A 3 -20.21 -5.19 -16.42
C ILE A 3 -19.80 -6.26 -15.40
N LEU A 4 -20.66 -6.54 -14.42
CA LEU A 4 -20.42 -7.55 -13.38
C LEU A 4 -20.33 -8.99 -13.91
N SER A 5 -20.82 -9.27 -15.12
CA SER A 5 -20.70 -10.58 -15.77
C SER A 5 -19.39 -10.76 -16.55
N MET A 6 -18.60 -9.70 -16.71
CA MET A 6 -17.31 -9.74 -17.40
C MET A 6 -16.14 -10.06 -16.46
N ILE A 7 -16.32 -9.87 -15.15
CA ILE A 7 -15.28 -10.11 -14.15
C ILE A 7 -15.57 -11.45 -13.47
N SER A 8 -14.62 -12.37 -13.59
CA SER A 8 -14.65 -13.66 -12.90
C SER A 8 -14.28 -13.50 -11.42
N PHE A 9 -14.74 -14.45 -10.61
CA PHE A 9 -14.39 -14.49 -9.19
C PHE A 9 -12.87 -14.58 -8.98
N ASP A 10 -12.18 -15.36 -9.80
CA ASP A 10 -10.73 -15.56 -9.69
C ASP A 10 -9.95 -14.26 -9.99
N GLU A 11 -10.43 -13.41 -10.90
CA GLU A 11 -9.85 -12.09 -11.15
C GLU A 11 -9.98 -11.16 -9.94
N ILE A 12 -11.11 -11.23 -9.22
CA ILE A 12 -11.32 -10.49 -7.97
C ILE A 12 -10.37 -11.03 -6.89
N ALA A 13 -10.29 -12.34 -6.73
CA ALA A 13 -9.40 -12.96 -5.74
C ALA A 13 -7.92 -12.65 -6.02
N ALA A 14 -7.49 -12.72 -7.29
CA ALA A 14 -6.14 -12.41 -7.72
C ALA A 14 -5.79 -10.93 -7.50
N SER A 15 -6.71 -10.00 -7.83
CA SER A 15 -6.49 -8.57 -7.58
C SER A 15 -6.39 -8.23 -6.10
N LEU A 16 -7.21 -8.87 -5.25
CA LEU A 16 -7.10 -8.74 -3.80
C LEU A 16 -5.74 -9.24 -3.30
N MET A 17 -5.32 -10.44 -3.71
CA MET A 17 -4.00 -11.00 -3.39
C MET A 17 -2.87 -10.07 -3.83
N LEU A 18 -2.95 -9.53 -5.04
CA LEU A 18 -1.96 -8.58 -5.56
C LEU A 18 -1.88 -7.31 -4.70
N CYS A 19 -3.02 -6.74 -4.29
CA CYS A 19 -3.05 -5.58 -3.40
C CYS A 19 -2.39 -5.87 -2.06
N LEU A 20 -2.64 -7.04 -1.46
CA LEU A 20 -2.02 -7.43 -0.19
C LEU A 20 -0.51 -7.58 -0.31
N VAL A 21 -0.03 -8.24 -1.37
CA VAL A 21 1.40 -8.39 -1.64
C VAL A 21 2.06 -7.04 -1.89
N ALA A 22 1.45 -6.18 -2.72
CA ALA A 22 1.97 -4.84 -3.01
C ALA A 22 2.07 -3.99 -1.73
N ARG A 23 1.06 -4.06 -0.86
CA ARG A 23 1.07 -3.38 0.44
C ARG A 23 2.24 -3.86 1.31
N GLU A 24 2.45 -5.17 1.40
CA GLU A 24 3.53 -5.73 2.22
C GLU A 24 4.91 -5.34 1.69
N LEU A 25 5.08 -5.35 0.37
CA LEU A 25 6.30 -4.89 -0.29
C LEU A 25 6.56 -3.40 -0.04
N MET A 26 5.53 -2.56 -0.02
CA MET A 26 5.67 -1.16 0.34
C MET A 26 6.12 -0.98 1.79
N ILE A 27 5.61 -1.77 2.74
CA ILE A 27 6.02 -1.67 4.14
C ILE A 27 7.47 -2.11 4.31
N LEU A 28 7.88 -3.22 3.72
CA LEU A 28 9.23 -3.77 3.86
C LEU A 28 10.28 -3.03 3.02
N GLY A 29 9.87 -2.50 1.88
CA GLY A 29 10.78 -1.90 0.89
C GLY A 29 10.90 -0.38 0.98
N LEU A 30 10.03 0.30 1.74
CA LEU A 30 10.11 1.75 1.89
C LEU A 30 11.23 2.10 2.88
N PRO A 31 12.29 2.81 2.46
CA PRO A 31 13.40 3.13 3.34
C PRO A 31 12.99 4.18 4.38
N ASP A 32 13.57 4.07 5.58
CA ASP A 32 13.29 4.95 6.74
C ASP A 32 13.52 6.43 6.45
N GLN A 33 14.41 6.78 5.52
CA GLN A 33 14.60 8.18 5.09
C GLN A 33 13.38 8.78 4.37
N ILE A 34 12.49 7.94 3.82
CA ILE A 34 11.20 8.32 3.25
C ILE A 34 10.08 8.06 4.28
N ALA A 35 10.22 6.99 5.07
CA ALA A 35 9.24 6.53 6.03
C ALA A 35 9.33 7.18 7.44
N GLY A 36 10.33 8.02 7.69
CA GLY A 36 10.66 8.54 9.01
C GLY A 36 10.74 10.07 9.09
N PRO A 37 11.13 10.60 10.27
CA PRO A 37 11.25 12.03 10.54
C PRO A 37 12.20 12.75 9.57
N GLY A 38 11.83 13.93 9.10
CA GLY A 38 12.62 14.69 8.11
C GLY A 38 12.47 14.27 6.63
N GLY A 39 11.52 13.39 6.29
CA GLY A 39 11.29 12.92 4.90
C GLY A 39 9.86 12.52 4.50
N TRP A 40 8.89 12.48 5.44
CA TRP A 40 7.47 12.20 5.15
C TRP A 40 6.65 13.49 5.01
N LEU A 41 5.47 13.41 4.36
CA LEU A 41 4.43 14.47 4.35
C LEU A 41 3.98 14.92 5.77
N ILE A 42 4.18 14.07 6.79
CA ILE A 42 3.84 14.28 8.21
C ILE A 42 5.08 13.86 8.98
N ASP A 43 5.79 14.83 9.52
CA ASP A 43 6.95 14.58 10.37
C ASP A 43 6.48 13.92 11.68
N THR A 44 7.04 12.76 11.99
CA THR A 44 6.74 12.00 13.22
C THR A 44 7.91 12.04 14.20
N GLY A 45 8.91 12.89 13.94
CA GLY A 45 9.97 13.17 14.89
C GLY A 45 9.41 13.73 16.19
N GLU A 46 10.10 13.47 17.29
CA GLU A 46 9.82 14.14 18.54
C GLU A 46 10.00 15.65 18.32
N GLU A 47 8.91 16.40 18.41
CA GLU A 47 8.96 17.86 18.47
C GLU A 47 9.63 18.18 19.83
N GLU A 48 10.95 18.35 19.81
CA GLU A 48 11.73 18.66 21.02
C GLU A 48 11.17 19.94 21.65
N ALA A 49 10.58 19.79 22.84
CA ALA A 49 9.98 20.86 23.64
C ALA A 49 11.01 21.67 24.43
#